data_AF-A0A1G7AWB5-F1
#
_entry.id   AF-A0A1G7AWB5-F1
#
_cell.length_a   1.000
_cell.length_b   1.000
_cell.length_c   1.000
_cell.angle_alpha   90.00
_cell.angle_beta   90.00
_cell.angle_gamma   90.00
#
_symmetry.space_group_name_H-M   'P 1'
#
loop_
_entity.id
_entity.type
_entity.pdbx_description
1 polymer ?
#
loop_
_entity_poly.entity_id
_entity_poly.type
_entity_poly.pdbx_seq_one_letter_code
_entity_poly.pdbx_strand_id
1 'polypeptide(L)'
;MSGVTIGDGAVVAAGAVVTGDVAPYSVVGGVRAKHLKYRIEPDLIPAMLRIAWWEWPDDVIRERVDDLSSPDIAAFVEKYGA
;
A
#
# COMPACT_ATOMS: atom_id res chain seq x y z
N MET A 1 13.65 -13.44 -12.24
CA MET A 1 13.27 -12.25 -13.04
C MET A 1 13.93 -11.07 -12.40
N SER A 2 14.84 -10.43 -13.10
CA SER A 2 15.50 -9.20 -12.66
C SER A 2 14.73 -8.01 -13.23
N GLY A 3 14.44 -7.00 -12.40
CA GLY A 3 13.89 -5.72 -12.85
C GLY A 3 12.38 -5.53 -12.72
N VAL A 4 11.67 -6.39 -11.98
CA VAL A 4 10.26 -6.10 -11.63
C VAL A 4 10.19 -5.11 -10.47
N THR A 5 9.25 -4.17 -10.54
CA THR A 5 8.96 -3.20 -9.48
C THR A 5 7.70 -3.60 -8.73
N ILE A 6 7.75 -3.56 -7.40
CA ILE A 6 6.58 -3.74 -6.53
C ILE A 6 6.30 -2.41 -5.85
N GLY A 7 5.12 -1.84 -6.12
CA GLY A 7 4.72 -0.56 -5.56
C GLY A 7 4.37 -0.62 -4.06
N ASP A 8 4.41 0.54 -3.41
CA ASP A 8 4.16 0.67 -1.98
C ASP A 8 2.77 0.18 -1.58
N GLY A 9 2.68 -0.46 -0.41
CA GLY A 9 1.43 -1.00 0.12
C GLY A 9 0.86 -2.22 -0.62
N ALA A 10 1.54 -2.74 -1.66
CA ALA A 10 1.12 -3.94 -2.37
C ALA A 10 1.18 -5.20 -1.47
N VAL A 11 0.33 -6.18 -1.77
CA VAL A 11 0.24 -7.47 -1.07
C VAL A 11 0.45 -8.60 -2.06
N VAL A 12 1.48 -9.42 -1.82
CA VAL A 12 1.79 -10.60 -2.63
C VAL A 12 1.34 -11.85 -1.88
N ALA A 13 0.37 -12.59 -2.42
CA ALA A 13 -0.15 -13.79 -1.79
C ALA A 13 0.92 -14.89 -1.68
N ALA A 14 0.81 -15.73 -0.65
CA ALA A 14 1.71 -16.86 -0.45
C ALA A 14 1.74 -17.78 -1.68
N GLY A 15 2.94 -18.18 -2.11
CA GLY A 15 3.16 -19.04 -3.29
C GLY A 15 3.04 -18.33 -4.65
N ALA A 16 2.86 -17.01 -4.69
CA ALA A 16 2.83 -16.27 -5.94
C ALA A 16 4.23 -16.16 -6.60
N VAL A 17 4.27 -16.21 -7.94
CA VAL A 17 5.47 -15.92 -8.74
C VAL A 17 5.21 -14.67 -9.55
N VAL A 18 5.74 -13.54 -9.08
CA VAL A 18 5.59 -12.23 -9.73
C VAL A 18 6.49 -12.16 -10.95
N THR A 19 5.87 -11.98 -12.12
CA THR A 19 6.57 -11.96 -13.41
C THR A 19 6.56 -10.59 -14.11
N GLY A 20 5.93 -9.59 -13.51
CA GLY A 20 5.80 -8.23 -14.04
C GLY A 20 5.56 -7.24 -12.91
N ASP A 21 5.51 -5.96 -13.25
CA ASP A 21 5.34 -4.89 -12.26
C ASP A 21 4.00 -4.97 -11.53
N VAL A 22 4.02 -4.61 -10.25
CA VAL A 22 2.86 -4.61 -9.37
C VAL A 22 2.56 -3.18 -8.95
N ALA A 23 1.34 -2.71 -9.25
CA ALA A 23 0.90 -1.38 -8.88
C ALA A 23 0.83 -1.20 -7.35
N PRO A 24 1.03 0.03 -6.83
CA PRO A 24 0.85 0.32 -5.41
C PRO A 24 -0.52 -0.13 -4.90
N TYR A 25 -0.57 -0.59 -3.65
CA TYR A 25 -1.77 -1.09 -2.97
C TYR A 25 -2.51 -2.24 -3.69
N SER A 26 -1.89 -2.86 -4.71
CA SER A 26 -2.47 -4.01 -5.39
C SER A 26 -2.27 -5.30 -4.59
N VAL A 27 -3.28 -6.17 -4.60
CA VAL A 27 -3.20 -7.54 -4.11
C VAL A 27 -3.04 -8.47 -5.30
N VAL A 28 -1.93 -9.20 -5.37
CA VAL A 28 -1.61 -10.13 -6.47
C VAL A 28 -1.41 -11.57 -5.97
N GLY A 29 -1.68 -12.56 -6.84
CA GLY A 29 -1.48 -13.96 -6.49
C GLY A 29 -1.35 -14.92 -7.68
N GLY A 30 -0.82 -16.12 -7.42
CA GLY A 30 -0.65 -17.20 -8.40
C GLY A 30 0.73 -17.26 -9.07
N VAL A 31 0.99 -18.35 -9.81
CA VAL A 31 2.20 -18.51 -10.64
C VAL A 31 1.97 -17.82 -11.97
N ARG A 32 2.82 -16.85 -12.32
CA ARG A 32 2.47 -15.71 -13.20
C ARG A 32 1.37 -14.88 -12.52
N ALA A 33 1.78 -14.22 -11.43
CA ALA A 33 0.89 -13.50 -10.54
C ALA A 33 -0.02 -12.52 -11.30
N LYS A 34 -1.30 -12.50 -10.94
CA LYS A 34 -2.30 -11.61 -11.52
C LYS A 34 -2.88 -10.69 -10.46
N HIS A 35 -3.33 -9.52 -10.88
CA HIS A 35 -4.13 -8.62 -10.06
C HIS A 35 -5.40 -9.33 -9.57
N LEU A 36 -5.63 -9.31 -8.25
CA LEU A 36 -6.85 -9.83 -7.62
C LEU A 36 -7.80 -8.68 -7.26
N LYS A 37 -7.31 -7.70 -6.50
CA LYS A 37 -8.04 -6.50 -6.05
C LYS A 37 -7.07 -5.43 -5.55
N TYR A 38 -7.57 -4.25 -5.23
CA TYR A 38 -6.83 -3.27 -4.41
C TYR A 38 -7.07 -3.52 -2.92
N ARG A 39 -6.07 -3.19 -2.09
CA ARG A 39 -6.14 -3.28 -0.62
C ARG A 39 -7.07 -2.22 -0.02
N ILE A 40 -7.16 -1.07 -0.68
CA ILE A 40 -7.99 0.09 -0.32
C ILE A 40 -8.75 0.58 -1.56
N GLU A 41 -9.65 1.54 -1.37
CA GLU A 41 -10.36 2.24 -2.43
C GLU A 41 -9.35 2.89 -3.40
N PRO A 42 -9.45 2.62 -4.73
CA PRO A 42 -8.46 3.11 -5.70
C PRO A 42 -8.27 4.62 -5.70
N ASP A 43 -9.33 5.38 -5.43
CA ASP A 43 -9.31 6.85 -5.42
C ASP A 43 -8.50 7.43 -4.24
N LEU A 44 -8.28 6.64 -3.18
CA LEU A 44 -7.48 7.04 -2.01
C LEU A 44 -5.99 6.77 -2.20
N ILE A 45 -5.61 5.90 -3.14
CA ILE A 45 -4.21 5.50 -3.37
C ILE A 45 -3.29 6.70 -3.64
N PRO A 46 -3.65 7.68 -4.51
CA PRO A 46 -2.79 8.83 -4.75
C PRO A 46 -2.52 9.66 -3.49
N ALA A 47 -3.52 9.79 -2.61
CA ALA A 47 -3.34 10.52 -1.35
C ALA A 47 -2.43 9.75 -0.39
N MET A 48 -2.63 8.43 -0.26
CA MET A 48 -1.78 7.58 0.55
C MET A 48 -0.31 7.60 0.10
N LEU A 49 -0.06 7.62 -1.21
CA LEU A 49 1.28 7.73 -1.79
C LEU A 49 1.91 9.11 -1.56
N ARG A 50 1.12 10.19 -1.53
CA ARG A 50 1.63 11.53 -1.16
C ARG A 50 1.95 11.62 0.32
N ILE A 51 1.11 11.01 1.17
CA ILE A 51 1.31 10.99 2.62
C ILE A 51 2.61 10.28 2.98
N ALA A 52 2.92 9.17 2.30
CA ALA A 52 4.16 8.41 2.45
C ALA A 52 4.58 8.23 3.92
N TRP A 53 3.65 7.76 4.75
CA TRP A 53 3.84 7.73 6.21
C TRP A 53 5.05 6.89 6.65
N TRP A 54 5.50 5.96 5.80
CA TRP A 54 6.71 5.17 6.01
C TRP A 54 8.01 6.00 5.94
N GLU A 55 7.96 7.20 5.38
CA GLU A 55 9.07 8.18 5.37
C GLU A 55 9.02 9.14 6.57
N TRP A 56 8.01 9.04 7.44
CA TRP A 56 7.91 9.90 8.61
C TRP A 56 8.96 9.55 9.67
N PRO A 57 9.37 10.51 10.51
CA PRO A 57 10.21 10.23 11.67
C PRO A 57 9.57 9.20 12.61
N ASP A 58 10.40 8.32 13.16
CA ASP A 58 10.02 7.24 14.07
C ASP A 58 9.14 7.69 15.26
N ASP A 59 9.46 8.84 15.87
CA ASP A 59 8.69 9.45 16.97
C ASP A 59 7.29 9.85 16.53
N VAL A 60 7.17 10.46 15.34
CA VAL A 60 5.88 10.81 14.74
C VAL A 60 5.04 9.57 14.45
N ILE A 61 5.64 8.48 13.97
CA ILE A 61 4.95 7.20 13.74
C ILE A 61 4.42 6.64 15.06
N ARG A 62 5.24 6.65 16.13
CA ARG A 62 4.85 6.13 17.45
C ARG A 62 3.69 6.92 18.05
N GLU A 63 3.70 8.24 17.92
CA GLU A 63 2.61 9.11 18.40
C GLU A 63 1.29 8.92 17.65
N ARG A 64 1.34 8.45 16.39
CA ARG A 64 0.19 8.33 15.48
C ARG A 64 -0.20 6.88 15.19
N VAL A 65 0.29 5.92 15.98
CA VAL A 65 0.11 4.49 15.73
C VAL A 65 -1.37 4.07 15.69
N ASP A 66 -2.21 4.73 16.48
CA ASP A 66 -3.66 4.47 16.52
C ASP A 66 -4.33 4.85 15.20
N ASP A 67 -3.93 5.98 14.59
CA ASP A 67 -4.44 6.40 13.28
C ASP A 67 -3.97 5.43 12.18
N LEU A 68 -2.71 4.98 12.24
CA LEU A 68 -2.14 4.02 11.26
C LEU A 68 -2.76 2.62 11.34
N SER A 69 -3.29 2.25 12.52
CA SER A 69 -3.91 0.96 12.77
C SER A 69 -5.43 0.97 12.56
N SER A 70 -6.01 2.14 12.32
CA SER A 70 -7.43 2.30 12.03
C SER A 70 -7.82 1.66 10.70
N PRO A 71 -8.98 0.99 10.60
CA PRO A 71 -9.50 0.52 9.32
C PRO A 71 -10.08 1.65 8.46
N ASP A 72 -10.30 2.84 9.02
CA ASP A 72 -10.88 3.99 8.30
C ASP A 72 -9.80 4.78 7.56
N ILE A 73 -9.51 4.34 6.34
CA ILE A 73 -8.50 4.96 5.48
C ILE A 73 -8.96 6.32 4.95
N ALA A 74 -10.27 6.54 4.79
CA ALA A 74 -10.79 7.83 4.33
C ALA A 74 -10.55 8.91 5.38
N ALA A 75 -10.86 8.62 6.66
CA ALA A 75 -10.57 9.52 7.76
C ALA A 75 -9.07 9.79 7.92
N PHE A 76 -8.23 8.76 7.73
CA PHE A 76 -6.77 8.93 7.73
C PHE A 76 -6.30 9.89 6.63
N VAL A 77 -6.81 9.72 5.41
CA VAL A 77 -6.50 10.58 4.26
C VAL A 77 -7.00 12.01 4.49
N GLU A 78 -8.19 12.19 5.06
CA GLU A 78 -8.70 13.53 5.41
C GLU A 78 -7.79 14.24 6.43
N LYS A 79 -7.28 13.50 7.41
CA LYS A 79 -6.43 14.03 8.48
C LYS A 79 -5.02 14.42 8.01
N TYR A 80 -4.43 13.66 7.09
CA TYR A 80 -3.01 13.79 6.71
C TYR A 80 -2.76 14.15 5.24
N GLY A 81 -3.79 14.14 4.40
CA GLY A 81 -3.67 14.34 2.95
C GLY A 81 -3.72 15.79 2.46
N ALA A 82 -3.75 16.76 3.37
CA ALA A 82 -3.75 18.20 3.10
C ALA A 82 -2.35 18.75 2.81
#